data_AF-A0A550CET9-F1
#
_entry.id   AF-A0A550CET9-F1
#
_cell.length_a   1.000
_cell.length_b   1.000
_cell.length_c   1.000
_cell.angle_alpha   90.00
_cell.angle_beta   90.00
_cell.angle_gamma   90.00
#
_symmetry.space_group_name_H-M   'P 1'
#
loop_
_entity.id
_entity.type
_entity.pdbx_description
1 polymer ?
#
loop_
_entity_poly.entity_id
_entity_poly.type
_entity_poly.pdbx_seq_one_letter_code
_entity_poly.pdbx_strand_id
1 'polypeptide(L)'
;MSTPWGPTKIPRVNSTRIIDLRFEPDWNSAYGRLVDIERRYSKMLADTPEARDTTEALDTTEARATLQTHIMHLRVIGWLYVFAVRLQCRHELSLRIVSCPDDETVIDLGRFLCDQYLRAFRKAKDRIPSDSSHPSRNSFDRRRETIEKKLIPAPINYSDAKRYACERDNDQCVFTKQFSRLSPLYDDHTPDSNRQAILRSARALPRSTKLEDLSGTPETTPFCKLECAHIFSESINQNIATDANYYKKFCQLTFYLLYYTMQAWATSVLDILESFGHSHLRQELQGALIHRLENVISISSEYLDMFDSLDLWLEHVVRAAEDGEEGHRYLVRAPNRRQAMVLVKVYSDDGIIEFTTPNERLYPLPSREYIQLHAAACKVAHMSGAADHFSKIDRALDEDGVLAEDGHQMFVLADRLRQAIAAH
;
A
#
# COMPACT_ATOMS: atom_id res chain seq x y z
N MET A 1 13.69 15.55 11.70
CA MET A 1 13.65 14.78 12.97
C MET A 1 13.46 13.31 12.62
N SER A 2 14.54 12.54 12.62
CA SER A 2 14.55 11.10 12.29
C SER A 2 14.26 10.29 13.55
N THR A 3 13.01 9.88 13.76
CA THR A 3 12.77 8.72 14.62
C THR A 3 13.43 7.50 13.97
N PRO A 4 14.11 6.63 14.72
CA PRO A 4 14.43 5.29 14.23
C PRO A 4 13.09 4.59 13.95
N TRP A 5 12.85 4.18 12.69
CA TRP A 5 11.65 3.47 12.26
C TRP A 5 11.76 1.99 12.65
N GLY A 6 11.90 1.72 13.94
CA GLY A 6 11.61 0.44 14.54
C GLY A 6 10.33 0.54 15.38
N PRO A 7 9.86 -0.58 15.95
CA PRO A 7 8.72 -0.54 16.86
C PRO A 7 9.00 0.46 17.98
N THR A 8 8.13 1.45 18.14
CA THR A 8 8.28 2.50 19.15
C THR A 8 7.13 2.44 20.14
N LYS A 9 7.43 2.77 21.39
CA LYS A 9 6.41 2.92 22.45
C LYS A 9 5.39 3.96 22.02
N ILE A 10 4.12 3.69 22.36
CA ILE A 10 3.02 4.62 22.13
C ILE A 10 3.34 5.94 22.86
N PRO A 11 3.12 7.11 22.23
CA PRO A 11 3.31 8.39 22.90
C PRO A 11 2.50 8.46 24.20
N ARG A 12 3.09 9.07 25.24
CA ARG A 12 2.33 9.36 26.47
C ARG A 12 1.23 10.37 26.16
N VAL A 13 0.13 10.30 26.92
CA VAL A 13 -1.02 11.21 26.83
C VAL A 13 -0.61 12.70 26.86
N ASN A 14 0.42 13.04 27.63
CA ASN A 14 0.96 14.39 27.76
C ASN A 14 2.15 14.70 26.82
N SER A 15 2.39 13.88 25.80
CA SER A 15 3.39 14.16 24.77
C SER A 15 2.90 15.28 23.86
N THR A 16 3.79 16.14 23.37
CA THR A 16 3.46 17.16 22.36
C THR A 16 2.78 16.57 21.12
N ARG A 17 3.17 15.34 20.72
CA ARG A 17 2.55 14.58 19.62
C ARG A 17 1.05 14.27 19.83
N ILE A 18 0.58 14.29 21.08
CA ILE A 18 -0.81 14.01 21.46
C ILE A 18 -1.51 15.29 21.92
N ILE A 19 -0.81 16.21 22.58
CA ILE A 19 -1.36 17.48 23.09
C ILE A 19 -1.92 18.34 21.96
N ASP A 20 -1.36 18.27 20.75
CA ASP A 20 -1.87 19.00 19.59
C ASP A 20 -3.13 18.36 18.98
N LEU A 21 -3.47 17.14 19.40
CA LEU A 21 -4.65 16.40 18.95
C LEU A 21 -5.87 16.67 19.86
N ARG A 22 -6.09 17.90 20.37
CA ARG A 22 -7.17 18.16 21.36
C ARG A 22 -8.58 17.95 20.77
N PHE A 23 -9.34 16.99 21.30
CA PHE A 23 -10.80 16.84 21.08
C PHE A 23 -11.50 16.47 22.39
N GLU A 24 -12.79 16.84 22.51
CA GLU A 24 -13.66 16.54 23.66
C GLU A 24 -14.15 15.07 23.69
N PRO A 25 -14.55 14.52 24.86
CA PRO A 25 -13.87 14.66 26.14
C PRO A 25 -13.73 13.28 26.80
N ASP A 26 -12.83 12.40 26.34
CA ASP A 26 -12.37 11.28 27.19
C ASP A 26 -11.11 10.55 26.70
N TRP A 27 -10.28 11.22 25.90
CA TRP A 27 -9.06 10.60 25.38
C TRP A 27 -8.13 10.16 26.52
N ASN A 28 -8.24 10.81 27.68
CA ASN A 28 -7.54 10.47 28.90
C ASN A 28 -8.05 9.17 29.56
N SER A 29 -9.18 8.58 29.14
CA SER A 29 -9.65 7.26 29.58
C SER A 29 -9.39 6.16 28.53
N ALA A 30 -9.73 6.36 27.25
CA ALA A 30 -9.57 5.33 26.21
C ALA A 30 -8.12 5.16 25.74
N TYR A 31 -7.49 6.25 25.29
CA TYR A 31 -6.07 6.23 24.91
C TYR A 31 -5.17 6.05 26.13
N GLY A 32 -5.57 6.61 27.29
CA GLY A 32 -4.95 6.34 28.59
C GLY A 32 -4.93 4.85 28.92
N ARG A 33 -6.10 4.18 28.84
CA ARG A 33 -6.22 2.73 29.02
C ARG A 33 -5.30 1.97 28.07
N LEU A 34 -5.30 2.30 26.78
CA LEU A 34 -4.43 1.66 25.80
C LEU A 34 -2.93 1.80 26.17
N VAL A 35 -2.50 3.01 26.55
CA VAL A 35 -1.11 3.29 26.96
C VAL A 35 -0.74 2.50 28.22
N ASP A 36 -1.66 2.34 29.18
CA ASP A 36 -1.42 1.59 30.40
C ASP A 36 -1.38 0.07 30.14
N ILE A 37 -2.21 -0.46 29.24
CA ILE A 37 -2.11 -1.86 28.78
C ILE A 37 -0.76 -2.10 28.09
N GLU A 38 -0.38 -1.27 27.11
CA GLU A 38 0.91 -1.42 26.41
C GLU A 38 2.09 -1.38 27.37
N ARG A 39 2.04 -0.51 28.40
CA ARG A 39 3.05 -0.42 29.44
C ARG A 39 3.13 -1.70 30.28
N ARG A 40 1.98 -2.26 30.68
CA ARG A 40 1.93 -3.51 31.46
C ARG A 40 2.50 -4.68 30.67
N TYR A 41 2.07 -4.90 29.44
CA TYR A 41 2.59 -5.99 28.59
C TYR A 41 4.08 -5.77 28.25
N SER A 42 4.52 -4.54 28.01
CA SER A 42 5.95 -4.22 27.83
C SER A 42 6.78 -4.55 29.06
N LYS A 43 6.24 -4.32 30.27
CA LYS A 43 6.90 -4.70 31.52
C LYS A 43 6.96 -6.22 31.66
N MET A 44 5.86 -6.93 31.39
CA MET A 44 5.84 -8.39 31.38
C MET A 44 6.88 -8.98 30.42
N LEU A 45 7.03 -8.41 29.22
CA LEU A 45 8.06 -8.84 28.27
C LEU A 45 9.49 -8.59 28.80
N ALA A 46 9.72 -7.48 29.48
CA ALA A 46 11.02 -7.16 30.08
C ALA A 46 11.35 -8.07 31.27
N ASP A 47 10.33 -8.45 32.05
CA ASP A 47 10.46 -9.35 33.21
C ASP A 47 10.56 -10.82 32.79
N THR A 48 10.19 -11.18 31.56
CA THR A 48 10.33 -12.54 31.02
C THR A 48 11.79 -12.80 30.62
N PRO A 49 12.49 -13.78 31.20
CA PRO A 49 13.92 -14.01 30.94
C PRO A 49 14.21 -14.42 29.50
N GLU A 50 15.42 -14.15 29.01
CA GLU A 50 15.89 -14.72 27.74
C GLU A 50 16.29 -16.19 27.95
N ALA A 51 15.85 -17.05 27.03
CA ALA A 51 16.15 -18.48 27.07
C ALA A 51 17.66 -18.75 27.09
N ARG A 52 18.15 -19.47 28.11
CA ARG A 52 19.57 -19.86 28.25
C ARG A 52 19.82 -21.37 28.09
N ASP A 53 18.79 -22.23 28.13
CA ASP A 53 18.94 -23.70 28.11
C ASP A 53 17.79 -24.45 27.41
N THR A 54 18.07 -25.61 26.79
CA THR A 54 17.32 -26.16 25.64
C THR A 54 15.88 -26.64 25.84
N THR A 55 15.41 -26.91 27.06
CA THR A 55 14.04 -27.45 27.28
C THR A 55 13.07 -26.41 27.85
N GLU A 56 13.53 -25.52 28.74
CA GLU A 56 12.77 -24.32 29.16
C GLU A 56 12.87 -23.18 28.12
N ALA A 57 13.78 -23.31 27.13
CA ALA A 57 13.97 -22.33 26.07
C ALA A 57 12.75 -22.17 25.16
N LEU A 58 12.02 -23.25 24.86
CA LEU A 58 10.94 -23.20 23.87
C LEU A 58 9.74 -22.42 24.40
N ASP A 59 9.20 -22.81 25.57
CA ASP A 59 8.06 -22.14 26.22
C ASP A 59 8.36 -20.67 26.52
N THR A 60 9.58 -20.37 26.96
CA THR A 60 10.01 -18.98 27.22
C THR A 60 10.10 -18.16 25.93
N THR A 61 10.55 -18.78 24.84
CA THR A 61 10.64 -18.11 23.52
C THR A 61 9.25 -17.85 22.95
N GLU A 62 8.33 -18.82 23.07
CA GLU A 62 6.94 -18.68 22.63
C GLU A 62 6.20 -17.60 23.44
N ALA A 63 6.32 -17.62 24.78
CA ALA A 63 5.72 -16.60 25.63
C ALA A 63 6.21 -15.18 25.29
N ARG A 64 7.52 -15.02 25.01
CA ARG A 64 8.08 -13.73 24.57
C ARG A 64 7.55 -13.32 23.20
N ALA A 65 7.44 -14.25 22.25
CA ALA A 65 6.89 -13.98 20.92
C ALA A 65 5.42 -13.52 21.01
N THR A 66 4.60 -14.19 21.82
CA THR A 66 3.20 -13.83 22.08
C THR A 66 3.10 -12.43 22.67
N LEU A 67 3.90 -12.10 23.69
CA LEU A 67 3.93 -10.75 24.27
C LEU A 67 4.36 -9.68 23.26
N GLN A 68 5.34 -9.97 22.40
CA GLN A 68 5.76 -9.05 21.33
C GLN A 68 4.61 -8.79 20.34
N THR A 69 3.88 -9.82 19.94
CA THR A 69 2.72 -9.71 19.05
C THR A 69 1.58 -8.93 19.71
N HIS A 70 1.28 -9.16 20.99
CA HIS A 70 0.27 -8.41 21.74
C HIS A 70 0.63 -6.92 21.83
N ILE A 71 1.89 -6.61 22.16
CA ILE A 71 2.40 -5.23 22.19
C ILE A 71 2.28 -4.57 20.80
N MET A 72 2.59 -5.30 19.73
CA MET A 72 2.45 -4.80 18.36
C MET A 72 1.00 -4.44 18.05
N HIS A 73 0.03 -5.31 18.36
CA HIS A 73 -1.40 -5.05 18.15
C HIS A 73 -1.89 -3.82 18.93
N LEU A 74 -1.49 -3.69 20.20
CA LEU A 74 -1.78 -2.49 20.99
C LEU A 74 -1.19 -1.22 20.34
N ARG A 75 0.03 -1.31 19.81
CA ARG A 75 0.69 -0.20 19.11
C ARG A 75 0.05 0.12 17.77
N VAL A 76 -0.55 -0.85 17.06
CA VAL A 76 -1.33 -0.57 15.84
C VAL A 76 -2.46 0.40 16.18
N ILE A 77 -3.22 0.14 17.24
CA ILE A 77 -4.28 1.05 17.71
C ILE A 77 -3.68 2.42 18.07
N GLY A 78 -2.59 2.42 18.86
CA GLY A 78 -2.01 3.65 19.39
C GLY A 78 -1.44 4.57 18.31
N TRP A 79 -0.84 4.00 17.26
CA TRP A 79 -0.33 4.78 16.13
C TRP A 79 -1.44 5.15 15.14
N LEU A 80 -2.52 4.36 15.02
CA LEU A 80 -3.71 4.80 14.28
C LEU A 80 -4.31 6.06 14.90
N TYR A 81 -4.36 6.18 16.22
CA TYR A 81 -4.75 7.43 16.88
C TYR A 81 -3.91 8.62 16.43
N VAL A 82 -2.59 8.44 16.39
CA VAL A 82 -1.63 9.51 16.06
C VAL A 82 -1.73 9.91 14.60
N PHE A 83 -1.77 8.93 13.69
CA PHE A 83 -1.74 9.16 12.24
C PHE A 83 -3.13 9.21 11.60
N ALA A 84 -4.21 9.12 12.38
CA ALA A 84 -5.57 9.24 11.89
C ALA A 84 -5.73 10.51 11.04
N VAL A 85 -6.16 10.31 9.80
CA VAL A 85 -6.39 11.39 8.82
C VAL A 85 -7.62 12.22 9.20
N ARG A 86 -8.65 11.56 9.74
CA ARG A 86 -9.92 12.19 10.16
C ARG A 86 -10.14 12.06 11.66
N LEU A 87 -10.85 13.02 12.22
CA LEU A 87 -11.24 13.02 13.64
C LEU A 87 -12.17 11.86 13.99
N GLN A 88 -13.03 11.51 13.05
CA GLN A 88 -13.99 10.42 13.18
C GLN A 88 -13.30 9.08 13.48
N CYS A 89 -12.16 8.80 12.85
CA CYS A 89 -11.34 7.62 13.15
C CYS A 89 -10.98 7.53 14.63
N ARG A 90 -10.56 8.64 15.25
CA ARG A 90 -10.17 8.66 16.67
C ARG A 90 -11.38 8.48 17.60
N HIS A 91 -12.50 9.09 17.25
CA HIS A 91 -13.76 8.92 17.98
C HIS A 91 -14.21 7.45 17.96
N GLU A 92 -14.23 6.84 16.77
CA GLU A 92 -14.59 5.44 16.59
C GLU A 92 -13.64 4.50 17.36
N LEU A 93 -12.33 4.74 17.30
CA LEU A 93 -11.36 3.99 18.08
C LEU A 93 -11.59 4.15 19.60
N SER A 94 -12.00 5.33 20.06
CA SER A 94 -12.33 5.58 21.48
C SER A 94 -13.50 4.72 21.90
N LEU A 95 -14.59 4.72 21.12
CA LEU A 95 -15.77 3.91 21.39
C LEU A 95 -15.44 2.42 21.44
N ARG A 96 -14.67 1.92 20.46
CA ARG A 96 -14.27 0.51 20.43
C ARG A 96 -13.43 0.12 21.65
N ILE A 97 -12.43 0.91 22.02
CA ILE A 97 -11.58 0.63 23.20
C ILE A 97 -12.41 0.64 24.49
N VAL A 98 -13.30 1.61 24.67
CA VAL A 98 -14.15 1.69 25.87
C VAL A 98 -15.10 0.48 25.94
N SER A 99 -15.57 -0.02 24.79
CA SER A 99 -16.44 -1.20 24.74
C SER A 99 -15.75 -2.53 25.04
N CYS A 100 -14.42 -2.60 24.95
CA CYS A 100 -13.66 -3.81 25.29
C CYS A 100 -13.75 -4.07 26.81
N PRO A 101 -14.19 -5.26 27.27
CA PRO A 101 -14.31 -5.55 28.71
C PRO A 101 -12.95 -5.74 29.41
N ASP A 102 -11.92 -6.16 28.69
CA ASP A 102 -10.63 -6.57 29.25
C ASP A 102 -9.45 -6.20 28.33
N ASP A 103 -8.24 -6.64 28.66
CA ASP A 103 -7.04 -6.34 27.88
C ASP A 103 -6.96 -7.17 26.59
N GLU A 104 -7.39 -8.43 26.63
CA GLU A 104 -7.35 -9.36 25.50
C GLU A 104 -8.27 -8.89 24.37
N THR A 105 -9.46 -8.41 24.70
CA THR A 105 -10.39 -7.82 23.71
C THR A 105 -9.86 -6.52 23.10
N VAL A 106 -8.99 -5.76 23.79
CA VAL A 106 -8.28 -4.61 23.19
C VAL A 106 -7.17 -5.11 22.26
N ILE A 107 -6.46 -6.18 22.63
CA ILE A 107 -5.45 -6.81 21.76
C ILE A 107 -6.10 -7.36 20.48
N ASP A 108 -7.25 -8.02 20.60
CA ASP A 108 -8.03 -8.52 19.46
C ASP A 108 -8.52 -7.40 18.55
N LEU A 109 -8.91 -6.24 19.11
CA LEU A 109 -9.19 -5.04 18.29
C LEU A 109 -7.96 -4.62 17.49
N GLY A 110 -6.77 -4.63 18.10
CA GLY A 110 -5.51 -4.29 17.44
C GLY A 110 -5.13 -5.33 16.37
N ARG A 111 -5.41 -6.60 16.62
CA ARG A 111 -5.27 -7.69 15.66
C ARG A 111 -6.19 -7.48 14.46
N PHE A 112 -7.47 -7.23 14.71
CA PHE A 112 -8.46 -6.93 13.69
C PHE A 112 -8.05 -5.73 12.83
N LEU A 113 -7.62 -4.62 13.44
CA LEU A 113 -7.15 -3.45 12.68
C LEU A 113 -5.86 -3.74 11.88
N CYS A 114 -4.95 -4.55 12.43
CA CYS A 114 -3.76 -4.97 11.70
C CYS A 114 -4.11 -5.79 10.46
N ASP A 115 -5.05 -6.75 10.61
CA ASP A 115 -5.41 -7.68 9.54
C ASP A 115 -6.38 -7.12 8.51
N GLN A 116 -7.27 -6.20 8.90
CA GLN A 116 -8.22 -5.58 7.98
C GLN A 116 -7.64 -4.29 7.40
N TYR A 117 -7.30 -3.32 8.25
CA TYR A 117 -6.94 -1.97 7.79
C TYR A 117 -5.55 -1.92 7.16
N LEU A 118 -4.50 -2.45 7.80
CA LEU A 118 -3.15 -2.37 7.23
C LEU A 118 -2.98 -3.26 5.99
N ARG A 119 -3.60 -4.45 5.98
CA ARG A 119 -3.54 -5.35 4.81
C ARG A 119 -4.30 -4.81 3.59
N ALA A 120 -5.28 -3.91 3.77
CA ALA A 120 -5.98 -3.27 2.65
C ALA A 120 -5.05 -2.49 1.70
N PHE A 121 -3.89 -2.06 2.20
CA PHE A 121 -2.87 -1.32 1.44
C PHE A 121 -1.71 -2.21 0.98
N ARG A 122 -1.79 -3.54 1.21
CA ARG A 122 -0.78 -4.52 0.80
C ARG A 122 -1.30 -5.35 -0.35
N LYS A 123 -0.45 -5.61 -1.33
CA LYS A 123 -0.75 -6.60 -2.36
C LYS A 123 -0.59 -8.00 -1.78
N ALA A 124 -1.53 -8.90 -2.07
CA ALA A 124 -1.31 -10.32 -1.80
C ALA A 124 -0.09 -10.77 -2.61
N LYS A 125 0.90 -11.37 -1.95
CA LYS A 125 2.08 -11.94 -2.62
C LYS A 125 1.65 -13.21 -3.38
N ASP A 126 1.05 -13.00 -4.54
CA ASP A 126 1.00 -13.99 -5.59
C ASP A 126 1.27 -13.28 -6.91
N ARG A 127 2.29 -13.77 -7.61
CA ARG A 127 2.53 -13.44 -9.01
C ARG A 127 1.24 -13.71 -9.77
N ILE A 128 0.51 -12.66 -10.12
CA ILE A 128 -0.38 -12.74 -11.27
C ILE A 128 0.53 -13.16 -12.45
N PRO A 129 0.25 -14.28 -13.13
CA PRO A 129 0.92 -14.61 -14.37
C PRO A 129 0.83 -13.38 -15.26
N SER A 130 1.97 -12.90 -15.74
CA SER A 130 1.97 -11.83 -16.73
C SER A 130 1.09 -12.28 -17.88
N ASP A 131 -0.07 -11.66 -18.05
CA ASP A 131 -0.90 -11.89 -19.22
C ASP A 131 -0.02 -11.54 -20.42
N SER A 132 0.26 -12.52 -21.27
CA SER A 132 1.14 -12.37 -22.42
C SER A 132 0.43 -11.51 -23.45
N SER A 133 0.49 -10.20 -23.25
CA SER A 133 -0.01 -9.22 -24.18
C SER A 133 0.91 -9.22 -25.40
N HIS A 134 0.37 -9.76 -26.50
CA HIS A 134 1.04 -9.78 -27.80
C HIS A 134 1.37 -8.35 -28.27
N PRO A 135 2.59 -8.11 -28.79
CA PRO A 135 3.00 -6.81 -29.30
C PRO A 135 2.48 -6.64 -30.73
N SER A 136 1.53 -5.74 -30.95
CA SER A 136 1.18 -5.36 -32.33
C SER A 136 0.54 -3.98 -32.52
N ARG A 137 0.62 -3.06 -31.54
CA ARG A 137 0.15 -1.69 -31.80
C ARG A 137 0.94 -0.62 -31.04
N ASN A 138 1.53 0.28 -31.83
CA ASN A 138 2.36 1.40 -31.41
C ASN A 138 1.54 2.38 -30.54
N SER A 139 2.11 2.84 -29.42
CA SER A 139 1.44 3.78 -28.49
C SER A 139 1.17 5.16 -29.09
N PHE A 140 1.86 5.50 -30.19
CA PHE A 140 1.79 6.81 -30.83
C PHE A 140 0.50 7.06 -31.63
N ASP A 141 -0.01 6.04 -32.34
CA ASP A 141 -1.28 6.15 -33.10
C ASP A 141 -2.50 6.33 -32.17
N ARG A 142 -2.40 5.84 -30.92
CA ARG A 142 -3.48 5.83 -29.92
C ARG A 142 -3.71 7.19 -29.26
N ARG A 143 -2.65 7.99 -29.09
CA ARG A 143 -2.77 9.37 -28.57
C ARG A 143 -3.61 10.25 -29.50
N ARG A 144 -3.63 9.92 -30.79
CA ARG A 144 -4.35 10.68 -31.82
C ARG A 144 -5.83 10.28 -31.91
N GLU A 145 -6.16 9.00 -31.74
CA GLU A 145 -7.56 8.50 -31.74
C GLU A 145 -8.33 8.87 -30.45
N THR A 146 -7.65 8.97 -29.30
CA THR A 146 -8.31 9.22 -27.99
C THR A 146 -8.72 10.70 -27.78
N ILE A 147 -8.22 11.61 -28.61
CA ILE A 147 -8.54 13.05 -28.55
C ILE A 147 -9.96 13.34 -29.12
N GLU A 148 -10.57 12.39 -29.82
CA GLU A 148 -11.94 12.54 -30.34
C GLU A 148 -13.00 11.91 -29.41
N LYS A 149 -13.56 12.75 -28.52
CA LYS A 149 -14.90 12.63 -27.91
C LYS A 149 -15.26 11.26 -27.26
N LYS A 150 -14.79 11.02 -26.02
CA LYS A 150 -15.53 10.33 -24.95
C LYS A 150 -14.75 10.43 -23.62
N LEU A 151 -15.45 10.56 -22.49
CA LEU A 151 -14.86 10.22 -21.18
C LEU A 151 -14.41 8.77 -21.24
N ILE A 152 -13.14 8.51 -20.92
CA ILE A 152 -12.66 7.14 -20.80
C ILE A 152 -13.35 6.53 -19.57
N PRO A 153 -14.14 5.46 -19.70
CA PRO A 153 -14.72 4.79 -18.54
C PRO A 153 -13.61 4.23 -17.66
N ALA A 154 -13.88 4.05 -16.38
CA ALA A 154 -12.91 3.42 -15.47
C ALA A 154 -12.38 2.11 -16.07
N PRO A 155 -11.06 1.84 -15.97
CA PRO A 155 -10.49 0.58 -16.42
C PRO A 155 -11.27 -0.62 -15.90
N ILE A 156 -11.48 -1.61 -16.76
CA ILE A 156 -12.24 -2.80 -16.40
C ILE A 156 -11.35 -3.78 -15.62
N ASN A 157 -10.04 -3.75 -15.87
CA ASN A 157 -9.06 -4.67 -15.31
C ASN A 157 -7.68 -4.00 -15.13
N TYR A 158 -6.74 -4.73 -14.53
CA TYR A 158 -5.37 -4.27 -14.31
C TYR A 158 -4.63 -3.88 -15.60
N SER A 159 -4.83 -4.61 -16.70
CA SER A 159 -4.15 -4.33 -17.97
C SER A 159 -4.58 -2.98 -18.55
N ASP A 160 -5.88 -2.68 -18.52
CA ASP A 160 -6.41 -1.38 -18.93
C ASP A 160 -5.93 -0.25 -18.01
N ALA A 161 -5.89 -0.48 -16.70
CA ALA A 161 -5.38 0.51 -15.75
C ALA A 161 -3.91 0.82 -15.99
N LYS A 162 -3.10 -0.23 -16.21
CA LYS A 162 -1.68 -0.09 -16.55
C LYS A 162 -1.50 0.71 -17.83
N ARG A 163 -2.29 0.41 -18.86
CA ARG A 163 -2.26 1.14 -20.13
C ARG A 163 -2.59 2.63 -19.96
N TYR A 164 -3.68 2.96 -19.28
CA TYR A 164 -4.07 4.37 -19.07
C TYR A 164 -3.11 5.11 -18.16
N ALA A 165 -2.54 4.46 -17.15
CA ALA A 165 -1.53 5.07 -16.28
C ALA A 165 -0.22 5.35 -17.06
N CYS A 166 0.20 4.44 -17.94
CA CYS A 166 1.30 4.70 -18.87
C CYS A 166 1.02 5.92 -19.77
N GLU A 167 -0.21 6.06 -20.31
CA GLU A 167 -0.60 7.22 -21.10
C GLU A 167 -0.58 8.52 -20.27
N ARG A 168 -1.06 8.47 -19.01
CA ARG A 168 -1.02 9.57 -18.04
C ARG A 168 0.40 10.04 -17.77
N ASP A 169 1.30 9.08 -17.53
CA ASP A 169 2.64 9.33 -17.00
C ASP A 169 3.72 9.31 -18.10
N ASN A 170 3.32 9.43 -19.38
CA ASN A 170 4.20 9.44 -20.56
C ASN A 170 5.16 8.23 -20.64
N ASP A 171 4.66 7.04 -20.29
CA ASP A 171 5.42 5.79 -20.18
C ASP A 171 6.59 5.85 -19.18
N GLN A 172 6.54 6.77 -18.19
CA GLN A 172 7.58 6.94 -17.19
C GLN A 172 7.15 6.44 -15.80
N CYS A 173 8.10 5.88 -15.05
CA CYS A 173 7.96 5.68 -13.61
C CYS A 173 7.83 7.06 -12.92
N VAL A 174 6.84 7.24 -12.04
CA VAL A 174 6.64 8.54 -11.38
C VAL A 174 7.79 8.93 -10.44
N PHE A 175 8.51 7.95 -9.89
CA PHE A 175 9.60 8.16 -8.93
C PHE A 175 10.94 8.43 -9.61
N THR A 176 11.28 7.62 -10.61
CA THR A 176 12.61 7.64 -11.23
C THR A 176 12.62 8.32 -12.59
N LYS A 177 11.44 8.58 -13.17
CA LYS A 177 11.22 9.08 -14.54
C LYS A 177 11.88 8.22 -15.64
N GLN A 178 12.32 7.00 -15.30
CA GLN A 178 12.77 6.00 -16.26
C GLN A 178 11.61 5.57 -17.15
N PHE A 179 11.88 5.45 -18.44
CA PHE A 179 10.88 5.02 -19.41
C PHE A 179 10.62 3.50 -19.31
N SER A 180 9.42 3.07 -19.68
CA SER A 180 9.09 1.66 -19.84
C SER A 180 9.95 1.02 -20.92
N ARG A 181 10.38 -0.23 -20.72
CA ARG A 181 10.94 -1.07 -21.80
C ARG A 181 9.95 -1.37 -22.94
N LEU A 182 8.67 -1.10 -22.72
CA LEU A 182 7.63 -1.18 -23.76
C LEU A 182 7.36 0.17 -24.43
N SER A 183 8.08 1.23 -24.04
CA SER A 183 7.99 2.52 -24.71
C SER A 183 8.56 2.41 -26.13
N PRO A 184 8.02 3.15 -27.12
CA PRO A 184 8.64 3.26 -28.44
C PRO A 184 10.08 3.77 -28.38
N LEU A 185 10.48 4.46 -27.30
CA LEU A 185 11.88 4.85 -27.10
C LEU A 185 12.84 3.65 -26.98
N TYR A 186 12.34 2.46 -26.60
CA TYR A 186 13.14 1.24 -26.51
C TYR A 186 13.29 0.53 -27.86
N ASP A 187 12.40 0.80 -28.82
CA ASP A 187 12.41 0.14 -30.13
C ASP A 187 13.29 0.93 -31.12
N ASP A 188 14.35 0.27 -31.60
CA ASP A 188 15.31 0.81 -32.57
C ASP A 188 14.65 1.16 -33.92
N HIS A 189 13.47 0.61 -34.21
CA HIS A 189 12.71 0.91 -35.43
C HIS A 189 11.78 2.12 -35.29
N THR A 190 11.65 2.71 -34.09
CA THR A 190 10.81 3.88 -33.90
C THR A 190 11.43 5.11 -34.59
N PRO A 191 10.69 5.82 -35.48
CA PRO A 191 11.22 7.00 -36.16
C PRO A 191 11.72 8.07 -35.18
N ASP A 192 12.87 8.70 -35.50
CA ASP A 192 13.47 9.74 -34.65
C ASP A 192 12.53 10.90 -34.33
N SER A 193 11.66 11.27 -35.26
CA SER A 193 10.63 12.29 -35.03
C SER A 193 9.67 11.91 -33.89
N ASN A 194 9.28 10.64 -33.79
CA ASN A 194 8.45 10.12 -32.71
C ASN A 194 9.24 10.06 -31.40
N ARG A 195 10.49 9.58 -31.45
CA ARG A 195 11.38 9.55 -30.27
C ARG A 195 11.54 10.95 -29.67
N GLN A 196 11.86 11.94 -30.50
CA GLN A 196 11.98 13.34 -30.07
C GLN A 196 10.68 13.90 -29.51
N ALA A 197 9.53 13.55 -30.09
CA ALA A 197 8.23 14.00 -29.58
C ALA A 197 7.93 13.43 -28.19
N ILE A 198 8.22 12.15 -27.94
CA ILE A 198 8.05 11.52 -26.60
C ILE A 198 8.95 12.21 -25.56
N LEU A 199 10.21 12.43 -25.91
CA LEU A 199 11.18 13.08 -25.04
C LEU A 199 10.80 14.52 -24.73
N ARG A 200 10.31 15.28 -25.72
CA ARG A 200 9.82 16.66 -25.51
C ARG A 200 8.53 16.73 -24.69
N SER A 201 7.69 15.69 -24.72
CA SER A 201 6.50 15.63 -23.86
C SER A 201 6.79 15.20 -22.43
N ALA A 202 8.00 14.70 -22.13
CA ALA A 202 8.39 14.33 -20.79
C ALA A 202 8.59 15.58 -19.92
N ARG A 203 7.81 15.71 -18.84
CA ARG A 203 7.90 16.85 -17.92
C ARG A 203 9.14 16.82 -17.03
N ALA A 204 9.69 15.64 -16.81
CA ALA A 204 10.91 15.42 -16.04
C ALA A 204 11.67 14.23 -16.61
N LEU A 205 12.99 14.25 -16.44
CA LEU A 205 13.89 13.20 -16.87
C LEU A 205 14.47 12.47 -15.65
N PRO A 206 15.00 11.25 -15.85
CA PRO A 206 15.73 10.54 -14.81
C PRO A 206 16.88 11.38 -14.22
N ARG A 207 17.22 11.07 -12.98
CA ARG A 207 18.27 11.79 -12.26
C ARG A 207 19.58 11.74 -13.05
N SER A 208 20.25 12.89 -13.14
CA SER A 208 21.52 13.05 -13.85
C SER A 208 21.44 12.76 -15.36
N THR A 209 20.24 12.71 -15.95
CA THR A 209 20.04 12.56 -17.39
C THR A 209 19.60 13.87 -18.01
N LYS A 210 20.28 14.31 -19.08
CA LYS A 210 19.87 15.44 -19.89
C LYS A 210 19.14 14.97 -21.14
N LEU A 211 18.33 15.86 -21.71
CA LEU A 211 17.61 15.59 -22.96
C LEU A 211 18.58 15.26 -24.12
N GLU A 212 19.72 15.93 -24.15
CA GLU A 212 20.79 15.73 -25.12
C GLU A 212 21.35 14.30 -25.09
N ASP A 213 21.51 13.74 -23.88
CA ASP A 213 22.00 12.37 -23.67
C ASP A 213 21.05 11.32 -24.27
N LEU A 214 19.75 11.62 -24.30
CA LEU A 214 18.68 10.74 -24.79
C LEU A 214 18.43 10.86 -26.29
N SER A 215 18.99 11.88 -26.93
CA SER A 215 18.83 12.14 -28.37
C SER A 215 19.80 11.34 -29.25
N GLY A 216 20.74 10.61 -28.64
CA GLY A 216 21.69 9.70 -29.28
C GLY A 216 21.22 8.23 -29.31
N THR A 217 22.17 7.28 -29.28
CA THR A 217 21.87 5.83 -29.30
C THR A 217 21.11 5.38 -28.04
N PRO A 218 20.16 4.42 -28.15
CA PRO A 218 19.30 3.96 -27.04
C PRO A 218 20.05 3.31 -25.86
N GLU A 219 21.34 3.01 -26.00
CA GLU A 219 22.17 2.33 -25.00
C GLU A 219 22.32 3.11 -23.68
N THR A 220 22.08 4.43 -23.68
CA THR A 220 22.22 5.30 -22.49
C THR A 220 20.88 5.68 -21.85
N THR A 221 19.75 5.37 -22.48
CA THR A 221 18.43 5.73 -21.94
C THR A 221 18.08 4.78 -20.79
N PRO A 222 17.80 5.28 -19.57
CA PRO A 222 17.54 4.40 -18.45
C PRO A 222 16.08 3.92 -18.52
N PHE A 223 15.91 2.65 -18.89
CA PHE A 223 14.61 1.97 -18.96
C PHE A 223 14.33 1.13 -17.71
N CYS A 224 13.05 0.93 -17.41
CA CYS A 224 12.59 0.09 -16.33
C CYS A 224 11.50 -0.89 -16.77
N LYS A 225 11.31 -1.96 -15.99
CA LYS A 225 10.07 -2.74 -16.07
C LYS A 225 8.99 -1.90 -15.38
N LEU A 226 8.21 -1.19 -16.18
CA LEU A 226 7.13 -0.33 -15.69
C LEU A 226 5.91 -1.19 -15.35
N GLU A 227 5.39 -0.99 -14.15
CA GLU A 227 4.20 -1.61 -13.59
C GLU A 227 3.25 -0.54 -13.06
N CYS A 228 2.12 -0.96 -12.51
CA CYS A 228 1.17 -0.08 -11.84
C CYS A 228 0.88 -0.60 -10.44
N ALA A 229 1.10 0.24 -9.45
CA ALA A 229 0.71 -0.02 -8.08
C ALA A 229 -0.73 0.47 -7.87
N HIS A 230 -1.56 -0.39 -7.28
CA HIS A 230 -2.80 0.09 -6.68
C HIS A 230 -2.50 0.69 -5.31
N ILE A 231 -3.10 1.83 -4.96
CA ILE A 231 -2.94 2.44 -3.63
C ILE A 231 -3.72 1.62 -2.59
N PHE A 232 -4.98 1.34 -2.88
CA PHE A 232 -5.78 0.32 -2.24
C PHE A 232 -5.70 -0.98 -3.03
N SER A 233 -5.29 -2.06 -2.37
CA SER A 233 -5.10 -3.37 -2.98
C SER A 233 -6.38 -3.88 -3.62
N GLU A 234 -6.27 -4.54 -4.77
CA GLU A 234 -7.41 -5.20 -5.42
C GLU A 234 -8.11 -6.21 -4.51
N SER A 235 -7.42 -6.73 -3.49
CA SER A 235 -8.00 -7.64 -2.51
C SER A 235 -9.24 -7.07 -1.83
N ILE A 236 -9.33 -5.75 -1.61
CA ILE A 236 -10.50 -5.12 -0.94
C ILE A 236 -11.80 -5.28 -1.75
N ASN A 237 -11.66 -5.75 -2.98
CA ASN A 237 -12.74 -5.97 -3.93
C ASN A 237 -12.89 -7.39 -4.41
N GLN A 238 -12.02 -8.32 -3.96
CA GLN A 238 -12.07 -9.71 -4.39
C GLN A 238 -13.43 -10.30 -3.98
N ASN A 239 -14.37 -10.25 -4.94
CA ASN A 239 -15.72 -10.79 -5.00
C ASN A 239 -16.86 -10.05 -4.28
N ILE A 240 -17.03 -8.76 -4.56
CA ILE A 240 -18.37 -8.13 -4.48
C ILE A 240 -19.20 -8.44 -5.75
N ALA A 241 -18.57 -8.89 -6.84
CA ALA A 241 -19.24 -9.20 -8.10
C ALA A 241 -18.57 -10.34 -8.89
N THR A 242 -18.76 -11.59 -8.51
CA THR A 242 -18.70 -12.70 -9.48
C THR A 242 -19.82 -13.69 -9.24
N ASP A 243 -20.48 -14.07 -10.33
CA ASP A 243 -21.59 -15.01 -10.37
C ASP A 243 -21.14 -16.37 -9.78
N ALA A 244 -21.86 -16.84 -8.75
CA ALA A 244 -21.60 -18.07 -8.02
C ALA A 244 -21.49 -19.33 -8.91
N ASN A 245 -21.85 -19.22 -10.19
CA ASN A 245 -21.80 -20.29 -11.18
C ASN A 245 -20.41 -20.59 -11.77
N TYR A 246 -19.44 -19.66 -11.74
CA TYR A 246 -18.11 -19.91 -12.33
C TYR A 246 -17.29 -20.94 -11.54
N TYR A 247 -17.54 -21.07 -10.24
CA TYR A 247 -16.74 -21.88 -9.31
C TYR A 247 -17.34 -23.24 -8.95
N LYS A 248 -18.44 -23.62 -9.60
CA LYS A 248 -19.19 -24.84 -9.27
C LYS A 248 -18.46 -26.16 -9.61
N LYS A 249 -17.27 -26.10 -10.22
CA LYS A 249 -16.63 -27.25 -10.88
C LYS A 249 -15.44 -27.89 -10.16
N PHE A 250 -14.92 -27.31 -9.06
CA PHE A 250 -13.81 -27.92 -8.29
C PHE A 250 -13.96 -27.72 -6.77
N CYS A 251 -13.74 -28.80 -6.00
CA CYS A 251 -13.77 -28.91 -4.53
C CYS A 251 -14.67 -27.91 -3.78
N GLN A 252 -15.98 -28.23 -3.68
CA GLN A 252 -17.01 -27.30 -3.21
C GLN A 252 -16.85 -26.73 -1.80
N LEU A 253 -16.16 -27.39 -0.85
CA LEU A 253 -16.15 -26.94 0.55
C LEU A 253 -15.02 -25.95 0.88
N THR A 254 -13.79 -26.25 0.47
CA THR A 254 -12.62 -25.37 0.71
C THR A 254 -12.69 -24.09 -0.09
N PHE A 255 -13.19 -24.16 -1.34
CA PHE A 255 -13.39 -22.98 -2.18
C PHE A 255 -14.51 -22.07 -1.67
N TYR A 256 -15.60 -22.65 -1.14
CA TYR A 256 -16.70 -21.89 -0.55
C TYR A 256 -16.28 -21.19 0.74
N LEU A 257 -15.63 -21.90 1.67
CA LEU A 257 -15.09 -21.24 2.88
C LEU A 257 -14.16 -20.07 2.51
N LEU A 258 -13.29 -20.28 1.52
CA LEU A 258 -12.41 -19.23 1.05
C LEU A 258 -13.17 -18.01 0.49
N TYR A 259 -14.11 -18.26 -0.41
CA TYR A 259 -14.91 -17.18 -1.00
C TYR A 259 -15.60 -16.34 0.08
N TYR A 260 -16.21 -17.00 1.07
CA TYR A 260 -16.89 -16.32 2.17
C TYR A 260 -15.93 -15.54 3.07
N THR A 261 -14.74 -16.05 3.35
CA THR A 261 -13.76 -15.35 4.20
C THR A 261 -13.19 -14.12 3.53
N MET A 262 -12.96 -14.18 2.21
CA MET A 262 -12.53 -13.01 1.42
C MET A 262 -13.61 -11.93 1.35
N GLN A 263 -14.87 -12.33 1.16
CA GLN A 263 -15.98 -11.38 1.14
C GLN A 263 -16.21 -10.74 2.52
N ALA A 264 -16.12 -11.52 3.60
CA ALA A 264 -16.24 -11.02 4.96
C ALA A 264 -15.10 -10.05 5.32
N TRP A 265 -13.87 -10.36 4.87
CA TRP A 265 -12.72 -9.48 5.01
C TRP A 265 -12.89 -8.18 4.24
N ALA A 266 -13.23 -8.24 2.95
CA ALA A 266 -13.48 -7.06 2.12
C ALA A 266 -14.58 -6.16 2.72
N THR A 267 -15.66 -6.77 3.22
CA THR A 267 -16.74 -6.05 3.91
C THR A 267 -16.22 -5.36 5.17
N SER A 268 -15.44 -6.07 5.99
CA SER A 268 -14.85 -5.52 7.21
C SER A 268 -13.92 -4.34 6.93
N VAL A 269 -13.11 -4.40 5.87
CA VAL A 269 -12.24 -3.28 5.45
C VAL A 269 -13.07 -2.04 5.12
N LEU A 270 -14.12 -2.21 4.31
CA LEU A 270 -14.99 -1.10 3.91
C LEU A 270 -15.76 -0.51 5.09
N ASP A 271 -16.22 -1.34 6.01
CA ASP A 271 -16.90 -0.92 7.24
C ASP A 271 -15.98 -0.11 8.16
N ILE A 272 -14.68 -0.48 8.25
CA ILE A 272 -13.68 0.30 8.98
C ILE A 272 -13.44 1.66 8.31
N LEU A 273 -13.28 1.69 6.98
CA LEU A 273 -13.06 2.94 6.26
C LEU A 273 -14.25 3.88 6.44
N GLU A 274 -15.46 3.35 6.35
CA GLU A 274 -16.71 4.06 6.58
C GLU A 274 -16.80 4.62 8.00
N SER A 275 -16.53 3.79 9.02
CA SER A 275 -16.55 4.24 10.43
C SER A 275 -15.45 5.26 10.74
N PHE A 276 -14.33 5.23 10.01
CA PHE A 276 -13.26 6.23 10.10
C PHE A 276 -13.60 7.54 9.36
N GLY A 277 -14.79 7.60 8.76
CA GLY A 277 -15.32 8.79 8.10
C GLY A 277 -15.05 8.84 6.60
N HIS A 278 -14.67 7.74 5.96
CA HIS A 278 -14.39 7.65 4.53
C HIS A 278 -15.48 6.86 3.77
N SER A 279 -16.75 7.15 4.06
CA SER A 279 -17.92 6.41 3.53
C SER A 279 -18.02 6.40 2.00
N HIS A 280 -17.53 7.46 1.33
CA HIS A 280 -17.53 7.56 -0.12
C HIS A 280 -16.62 6.54 -0.80
N LEU A 281 -15.54 6.09 -0.14
CA LEU A 281 -14.57 5.15 -0.70
C LEU A 281 -15.20 3.83 -1.14
N ARG A 282 -16.27 3.39 -0.46
CA ARG A 282 -17.01 2.19 -0.85
C ARG A 282 -17.51 2.30 -2.28
N GLN A 283 -18.17 3.40 -2.62
CA GLN A 283 -18.71 3.60 -3.97
C GLN A 283 -17.60 3.86 -4.99
N GLU A 284 -16.53 4.52 -4.55
CA GLU A 284 -15.42 4.89 -5.41
C GLU A 284 -14.49 3.74 -5.79
N LEU A 285 -14.42 2.69 -4.98
CA LEU A 285 -13.50 1.59 -5.17
C LEU A 285 -14.20 0.28 -5.55
N GLN A 286 -15.52 0.17 -5.47
CA GLN A 286 -16.25 -1.09 -5.70
C GLN A 286 -16.17 -1.64 -7.14
N GLY A 287 -16.06 -2.97 -7.25
CA GLY A 287 -16.00 -3.69 -8.52
C GLY A 287 -14.84 -3.25 -9.42
N ALA A 288 -15.14 -2.94 -10.68
CA ALA A 288 -14.12 -2.46 -11.63
C ALA A 288 -13.52 -1.09 -11.24
N LEU A 289 -14.20 -0.30 -10.40
CA LEU A 289 -13.71 1.02 -10.00
C LEU A 289 -12.42 0.97 -9.16
N ILE A 290 -12.04 -0.19 -8.63
CA ILE A 290 -10.72 -0.38 -7.99
C ILE A 290 -9.56 -0.09 -8.93
N HIS A 291 -9.78 -0.24 -10.23
CA HIS A 291 -8.79 0.01 -11.28
C HIS A 291 -8.81 1.46 -11.78
N ARG A 292 -9.63 2.36 -11.20
CA ARG A 292 -9.63 3.79 -11.55
C ARG A 292 -8.25 4.40 -11.37
N LEU A 293 -7.89 5.36 -12.23
CA LEU A 293 -6.53 5.93 -12.24
C LEU A 293 -6.18 6.71 -10.97
N GLU A 294 -7.19 7.19 -10.25
CA GLU A 294 -7.02 7.81 -8.93
C GLU A 294 -6.50 6.82 -7.88
N ASN A 295 -6.69 5.52 -8.09
CA ASN A 295 -6.14 4.45 -7.26
C ASN A 295 -4.85 3.84 -7.84
N VAL A 296 -4.26 4.39 -8.92
CA VAL A 296 -3.16 3.74 -9.64
C VAL A 296 -1.96 4.66 -9.84
N ILE A 297 -0.77 4.16 -9.54
CA ILE A 297 0.52 4.85 -9.72
C ILE A 297 1.42 4.04 -10.68
N SER A 298 1.94 4.67 -11.74
CA SER A 298 2.95 4.03 -12.60
C SER A 298 4.32 4.01 -11.93
N ILE A 299 4.84 2.82 -11.69
CA ILE A 299 5.99 2.58 -10.82
C ILE A 299 6.91 1.54 -11.43
N SER A 300 8.22 1.64 -11.21
CA SER A 300 9.13 0.56 -11.61
C SER A 300 8.95 -0.65 -10.70
N SER A 301 9.20 -1.85 -11.22
CA SER A 301 9.05 -3.09 -10.43
C SER A 301 9.83 -3.08 -9.11
N GLU A 302 10.99 -2.42 -9.05
CA GLU A 302 11.79 -2.28 -7.82
C GLU A 302 11.06 -1.49 -6.73
N TYR A 303 10.36 -0.43 -7.11
CA TYR A 303 9.61 0.40 -6.17
C TYR A 303 8.22 -0.16 -5.88
N LEU A 304 7.65 -0.97 -6.79
CA LEU A 304 6.38 -1.67 -6.59
C LEU A 304 6.44 -2.56 -5.34
N ASP A 305 7.47 -3.39 -5.23
CA ASP A 305 7.62 -4.31 -4.09
C ASP A 305 7.68 -3.53 -2.75
N MET A 306 8.35 -2.37 -2.74
CA MET A 306 8.43 -1.52 -1.55
C MET A 306 7.11 -0.81 -1.23
N PHE A 307 6.37 -0.42 -2.25
CA PHE A 307 5.06 0.21 -2.08
C PHE A 307 4.03 -0.79 -1.53
N ASP A 308 4.02 -2.00 -2.10
CA ASP A 308 3.14 -3.11 -1.72
C ASP A 308 3.47 -3.67 -0.33
N SER A 309 4.73 -3.56 0.13
CA SER A 309 5.17 -4.00 1.46
C SER A 309 5.00 -2.94 2.56
N LEU A 310 4.48 -1.75 2.24
CA LEU A 310 4.42 -0.58 3.12
C LEU A 310 5.81 -0.01 3.51
N ASP A 311 6.87 -0.27 2.72
CA ASP A 311 8.22 0.27 2.90
C ASP A 311 8.49 1.56 2.08
N LEU A 312 7.48 2.10 1.41
CA LEU A 312 7.56 3.33 0.61
C LEU A 312 6.22 4.07 0.69
N TRP A 313 6.22 5.37 0.97
CA TRP A 313 5.00 6.19 0.94
C TRP A 313 5.29 7.63 0.47
N LEU A 314 4.21 8.39 0.30
CA LEU A 314 4.23 9.75 -0.21
C LEU A 314 3.64 10.72 0.82
N GLU A 315 4.38 11.77 1.16
CA GLU A 315 3.90 12.85 2.03
C GLU A 315 3.60 14.10 1.21
N HIS A 316 2.38 14.61 1.27
CA HIS A 316 2.00 15.80 0.52
C HIS A 316 2.82 17.02 0.96
N VAL A 317 3.31 17.79 -0.02
CA VAL A 317 4.07 19.02 0.22
C VAL A 317 3.13 20.21 0.08
N VAL A 318 2.63 20.70 1.21
CA VAL A 318 1.87 21.96 1.27
C VAL A 318 2.85 23.12 1.06
N ARG A 319 2.74 23.82 -0.07
CA ARG A 319 3.31 25.17 -0.20
C ARG A 319 2.18 26.17 0.00
N ALA A 320 2.47 27.30 0.63
CA ALA A 320 1.60 28.47 0.53
C ALA A 320 1.52 28.83 -0.95
N ALA A 321 0.45 28.42 -1.62
CA ALA A 321 0.24 28.76 -3.02
C ALA A 321 -0.16 30.23 -3.09
N GLU A 322 0.50 31.01 -3.94
CA GLU A 322 0.07 32.38 -4.26
C GLU A 322 -1.30 32.38 -4.97
N ASP A 323 -1.67 31.25 -5.60
CA ASP A 323 -2.85 31.10 -6.46
C ASP A 323 -3.91 30.09 -5.96
N GLY A 324 -3.83 29.61 -4.71
CA GLY A 324 -4.87 28.78 -4.08
C GLY A 324 -5.00 27.32 -4.56
N GLU A 325 -4.33 26.92 -5.64
CA GLU A 325 -4.30 25.52 -6.10
C GLU A 325 -3.19 24.72 -5.37
N GLU A 326 -3.58 23.78 -4.51
CA GLU A 326 -2.64 22.87 -3.86
C GLU A 326 -2.12 21.84 -4.88
N GLY A 327 -0.89 22.01 -5.38
CA GLY A 327 -0.32 21.09 -6.38
C GLY A 327 -0.15 19.62 -5.92
N HIS A 328 0.00 18.71 -6.88
CA HIS A 328 0.23 17.27 -6.67
C HIS A 328 1.70 16.92 -6.43
N ARG A 329 2.33 17.57 -5.44
CA ARG A 329 3.72 17.33 -5.07
C ARG A 329 3.83 16.54 -3.78
N TYR A 330 4.72 15.55 -3.79
CA TYR A 330 4.86 14.61 -2.71
C TYR A 330 6.32 14.31 -2.44
N LEU A 331 6.68 14.28 -1.18
CA LEU A 331 7.98 13.86 -0.72
C LEU A 331 8.00 12.34 -0.58
N VAL A 332 8.97 11.70 -1.24
CA VAL A 332 9.13 10.25 -1.22
C VAL A 332 9.78 9.84 0.10
N ARG A 333 9.10 8.97 0.83
CA ARG A 333 9.50 8.50 2.15
C ARG A 333 9.59 6.99 2.20
N ALA A 334 10.46 6.52 3.07
CA ALA A 334 10.67 5.13 3.39
C ALA A 334 11.23 5.03 4.83
N PRO A 335 11.26 3.83 5.44
CA PRO A 335 11.93 3.64 6.71
C PRO A 335 13.42 4.00 6.61
N ASN A 336 14.07 4.45 7.69
CA ASN A 336 15.47 4.91 7.65
C ASN A 336 16.42 3.90 6.99
N ARG A 337 16.23 2.59 7.23
CA ARG A 337 17.03 1.51 6.61
C ARG A 337 16.98 1.49 5.08
N ARG A 338 15.92 2.05 4.48
CA ARG A 338 15.63 2.04 3.04
C ARG A 338 15.66 3.44 2.43
N GLN A 339 15.54 4.50 3.22
CA GLN A 339 15.41 5.89 2.75
C GLN A 339 16.55 6.32 1.82
N ALA A 340 17.81 6.01 2.16
CA ALA A 340 18.95 6.37 1.32
C ALA A 340 18.87 5.65 -0.05
N MET A 341 18.56 4.35 -0.05
CA MET A 341 18.40 3.57 -1.29
C MET A 341 17.28 4.12 -2.17
N VAL A 342 16.15 4.48 -1.55
CA VAL A 342 14.99 5.07 -2.25
C VAL A 342 15.36 6.41 -2.88
N LEU A 343 15.99 7.31 -2.13
CA LEU A 343 16.26 8.67 -2.62
C LEU A 343 17.36 8.74 -3.68
N VAL A 344 18.28 7.77 -3.74
CA VAL A 344 19.35 7.75 -4.75
C VAL A 344 18.78 7.76 -6.17
N LYS A 345 17.68 7.04 -6.41
CA LYS A 345 17.08 6.90 -7.76
C LYS A 345 15.86 7.79 -8.00
N VAL A 346 15.37 8.52 -7.01
CA VAL A 346 14.32 9.53 -7.24
C VAL A 346 14.87 10.61 -8.18
N TYR A 347 14.06 11.05 -9.15
CA TYR A 347 14.53 11.96 -10.20
C TYR A 347 14.95 13.33 -9.68
N SER A 348 14.45 13.74 -8.51
CA SER A 348 14.72 15.03 -7.87
C SER A 348 15.69 14.90 -6.68
N ASP A 349 16.54 15.91 -6.51
CA ASP A 349 17.55 15.92 -5.46
C ASP A 349 16.97 16.10 -4.05
N ASP A 350 15.83 16.78 -3.94
CA ASP A 350 15.09 16.98 -2.69
C ASP A 350 14.13 15.82 -2.36
N GLY A 351 14.05 14.82 -3.23
CA GLY A 351 13.15 13.67 -3.09
C GLY A 351 11.68 14.01 -3.32
N ILE A 352 11.36 15.18 -3.87
CA ILE A 352 9.98 15.59 -4.18
C ILE A 352 9.62 15.14 -5.60
N ILE A 353 8.53 14.40 -5.74
CA ILE A 353 7.93 14.04 -7.02
C ILE A 353 6.69 14.89 -7.28
N GLU A 354 6.35 15.04 -8.55
CA GLU A 354 5.12 15.68 -8.98
C GLU A 354 4.32 14.74 -9.89
N PHE A 355 3.04 14.53 -9.56
CA PHE A 355 2.12 13.89 -10.47
C PHE A 355 1.59 14.91 -11.47
N THR A 356 1.57 14.50 -12.72
CA THR A 356 1.18 15.35 -13.84
C THR A 356 0.42 14.54 -14.85
N THR A 357 -0.46 15.18 -15.60
CA THR A 357 -1.27 14.52 -16.62
C THR A 357 -1.31 15.38 -17.88
N PRO A 358 -1.35 14.77 -19.08
CA PRO A 358 -1.64 15.51 -20.31
C PRO A 358 -3.10 15.98 -20.38
N ASN A 359 -4.02 15.30 -19.67
CA ASN A 359 -5.44 15.64 -19.64
C ASN A 359 -6.11 15.04 -18.41
N GLU A 360 -6.44 15.88 -17.44
CA GLU A 360 -7.04 15.43 -16.16
C GLU A 360 -8.43 14.82 -16.30
N ARG A 361 -9.20 15.19 -17.34
CA ARG A 361 -10.52 14.61 -17.59
C ARG A 361 -10.45 13.18 -18.12
N LEU A 362 -9.39 12.84 -18.84
CA LEU A 362 -9.20 11.51 -19.43
C LEU A 362 -8.30 10.63 -18.57
N TYR A 363 -7.30 11.24 -17.94
CA TYR A 363 -6.28 10.59 -17.16
C TYR A 363 -6.14 11.30 -15.81
N PRO A 364 -7.09 11.09 -14.87
CA PRO A 364 -7.06 11.75 -13.59
C PRO A 364 -5.82 11.33 -12.79
N LEU A 365 -5.36 12.25 -11.95
CA LEU A 365 -4.20 12.02 -11.09
C LEU A 365 -4.56 11.11 -9.91
N PRO A 366 -3.57 10.43 -9.31
CA PRO A 366 -3.77 9.69 -8.06
C PRO A 366 -4.45 10.56 -6.99
N SER A 367 -5.45 10.00 -6.32
CA SER A 367 -6.21 10.69 -5.27
C SER A 367 -5.29 11.00 -4.09
N ARG A 368 -5.30 12.27 -3.67
CA ARG A 368 -4.54 12.70 -2.49
C ARG A 368 -5.01 11.99 -1.22
N GLU A 369 -6.31 11.77 -1.07
CA GLU A 369 -6.86 11.09 0.09
C GLU A 369 -6.38 9.65 0.17
N TYR A 370 -6.31 8.95 -0.97
CA TYR A 370 -5.84 7.56 -1.01
C TYR A 370 -4.36 7.50 -0.64
N ILE A 371 -3.56 8.44 -1.18
CA ILE A 371 -2.14 8.59 -0.83
C ILE A 371 -1.96 8.86 0.66
N GLN A 372 -2.77 9.76 1.24
CA GLN A 372 -2.70 10.08 2.67
C GLN A 372 -3.03 8.88 3.55
N LEU A 373 -4.04 8.09 3.17
CA LEU A 373 -4.43 6.87 3.89
C LEU A 373 -3.33 5.80 3.79
N HIS A 374 -2.75 5.58 2.61
CA HIS A 374 -1.62 4.68 2.43
C HIS A 374 -0.40 5.12 3.25
N ALA A 375 -0.08 6.40 3.25
CA ALA A 375 1.01 6.96 4.07
C ALA A 375 0.76 6.78 5.57
N ALA A 376 -0.48 6.96 6.03
CA ALA A 376 -0.85 6.68 7.42
C ALA A 376 -0.67 5.19 7.75
N ALA A 377 -1.14 4.28 6.89
CA ALA A 377 -0.96 2.84 7.05
C ALA A 377 0.53 2.44 7.11
N CYS A 378 1.37 2.99 6.24
CA CYS A 378 2.82 2.76 6.28
C CYS A 378 3.43 3.19 7.62
N LYS A 379 3.10 4.41 8.08
CA LYS A 379 3.62 4.93 9.35
C LYS A 379 3.15 4.09 10.53
N VAL A 380 1.88 3.69 10.56
CA VAL A 380 1.34 2.80 11.61
C VAL A 380 2.09 1.47 11.59
N ALA A 381 2.25 0.84 10.42
CA ALA A 381 2.88 -0.46 10.29
C ALA A 381 4.34 -0.46 10.80
N HIS A 382 5.11 0.58 10.47
CA HIS A 382 6.50 0.70 10.93
C HIS A 382 6.60 1.05 12.41
N MET A 383 5.79 1.99 12.89
CA MET A 383 5.87 2.47 14.26
C MET A 383 5.34 1.44 15.27
N SER A 384 4.41 0.56 14.86
CA SER A 384 3.93 -0.55 15.68
C SER A 384 4.81 -1.79 15.66
N GLY A 385 5.61 -1.97 14.61
CA GLY A 385 6.34 -3.20 14.32
C GLY A 385 5.60 -4.19 13.41
N ALA A 386 4.38 -3.86 12.97
CA ALA A 386 3.61 -4.71 12.06
C ALA A 386 4.30 -4.92 10.70
N ALA A 387 5.08 -3.96 10.21
CA ALA A 387 5.83 -4.12 8.97
C ALA A 387 6.85 -5.27 9.04
N ASP A 388 7.56 -5.41 10.17
CA ASP A 388 8.49 -6.52 10.39
C ASP A 388 7.75 -7.84 10.63
N HIS A 389 6.60 -7.81 11.30
CA HIS A 389 5.73 -8.99 11.43
C HIS A 389 5.23 -9.49 10.07
N PHE A 390 4.74 -8.60 9.20
CA PHE A 390 4.36 -8.95 7.84
C PHE A 390 5.54 -9.50 7.03
N SER A 391 6.73 -8.90 7.17
CA SER A 391 7.93 -9.40 6.49
C SER A 391 8.32 -10.81 6.95
N LYS A 392 8.12 -11.14 8.23
CA LYS A 392 8.34 -12.49 8.76
C LYS A 392 7.34 -13.49 8.17
N ILE A 393 6.06 -13.11 8.09
CA ILE A 393 5.03 -13.92 7.44
C ILE A 393 5.39 -14.16 5.98
N ASP A 394 5.67 -13.08 5.23
CA ASP A 394 6.03 -13.15 3.82
C ASP A 394 7.24 -14.09 3.60
N ARG A 395 8.26 -14.02 4.47
CA ARG A 395 9.45 -14.87 4.38
C ARG A 395 9.15 -16.33 4.71
N ALA A 396 8.36 -16.61 5.74
CA ALA A 396 7.95 -17.98 6.05
C ALA A 396 7.16 -18.62 4.90
N LEU A 397 6.34 -17.82 4.20
CA LEU A 397 5.61 -18.25 3.01
C LEU A 397 6.51 -18.53 1.80
N ASP A 398 7.59 -17.76 1.67
CA ASP A 398 8.57 -17.91 0.59
C ASP A 398 9.54 -19.09 0.86
N GLU A 399 9.95 -19.31 2.13
CA GLU A 399 10.96 -20.30 2.54
C GLU A 399 10.36 -21.70 2.78
N ASP A 400 9.29 -21.81 3.57
CA ASP A 400 8.85 -23.09 4.12
C ASP A 400 7.59 -23.65 3.43
N GLY A 401 6.80 -22.81 2.74
CA GLY A 401 5.50 -23.21 2.20
C GLY A 401 4.49 -23.68 3.25
N VAL A 402 4.82 -23.57 4.54
CA VAL A 402 4.02 -23.99 5.69
C VAL A 402 3.40 -22.75 6.36
N LEU A 403 2.15 -22.93 6.78
CA LEU A 403 1.33 -21.89 7.39
C LEU A 403 1.73 -21.67 8.86
N ALA A 404 1.75 -20.43 9.33
CA ALA A 404 1.88 -20.14 10.75
C ALA A 404 0.68 -20.71 11.54
N GLU A 405 0.93 -21.28 12.72
CA GLU A 405 -0.08 -21.95 13.58
C GLU A 405 -1.17 -21.00 14.12
N ASP A 406 -0.98 -19.69 14.03
CA ASP A 406 -1.83 -18.66 14.63
C ASP A 406 -3.06 -18.25 13.77
N GLY A 407 -3.32 -18.95 12.66
CA GLY A 407 -4.53 -18.74 11.85
C GLY A 407 -4.56 -17.44 11.03
N HIS A 408 -3.50 -16.63 11.07
CA HIS A 408 -3.35 -15.37 10.33
C HIS A 408 -3.27 -15.51 8.79
N GLN A 409 -3.34 -16.76 8.30
CA GLN A 409 -2.99 -17.15 6.93
C GLN A 409 -4.11 -17.88 6.17
N MET A 410 -5.37 -17.72 6.56
CA MET A 410 -6.52 -18.22 5.78
C MET A 410 -6.48 -17.78 4.30
N PHE A 411 -5.99 -16.57 4.01
CA PHE A 411 -5.83 -16.02 2.65
C PHE A 411 -4.61 -16.53 1.88
N VAL A 412 -3.69 -17.22 2.55
CA VAL A 412 -2.52 -17.83 1.90
C VAL A 412 -2.78 -19.31 1.68
N LEU A 413 -3.42 -19.97 2.64
CA LEU A 413 -4.04 -21.28 2.44
C LEU A 413 -4.97 -21.26 1.21
N ALA A 414 -5.74 -20.17 1.07
CA ALA A 414 -6.57 -19.87 -0.07
C ALA A 414 -5.88 -19.98 -1.44
N ASP A 415 -4.73 -19.32 -1.55
CA ASP A 415 -4.04 -19.15 -2.82
C ASP A 415 -3.21 -20.38 -3.15
N ARG A 416 -2.58 -20.99 -2.14
CA ARG A 416 -1.91 -22.29 -2.28
C ARG A 416 -2.89 -23.39 -2.69
N LEU A 417 -4.12 -23.39 -2.18
CA LEU A 417 -5.18 -24.28 -2.65
C LEU A 417 -5.54 -24.01 -4.13
N ARG A 418 -5.58 -22.74 -4.57
CA ARG A 418 -5.78 -22.39 -5.99
C ARG A 418 -4.66 -22.94 -6.88
N GLN A 419 -3.40 -22.81 -6.45
CA GLN A 419 -2.22 -23.31 -7.19
C GLN A 419 -2.16 -24.84 -7.26
N ALA A 420 -2.49 -25.53 -6.16
CA ALA A 420 -2.54 -27.00 -6.13
C ALA A 420 -3.67 -27.58 -7.01
N ILE A 421 -4.79 -26.87 -7.12
CA ILE A 421 -5.93 -27.27 -7.98
C ILE A 421 -5.64 -26.99 -9.47
N ALA A 422 -4.85 -25.96 -9.80
CA ALA A 422 -4.49 -25.64 -11.19
C ALA A 422 -3.34 -26.52 -11.76
N ALA A 423 -2.66 -27.28 -10.91
CA ALA A 423 -1.59 -28.21 -11.29
C ALA A 423 -2.08 -29.64 -11.61
N HIS A 424 -3.39 -29.86 -11.56
CA HIS A 424 -4.10 -31.07 -11.97
C HIS A 424 -5.18 -30.72 -13.00
#